data_AF-A0AAE3LV75-F1
#
_entry.id   AF-A0AAE3LV75-F1
#
_cell.length_a   1.000
_cell.length_b   1.000
_cell.length_c   1.000
_cell.angle_alpha   90.00
_cell.angle_beta   90.00
_cell.angle_gamma   90.00
#
_symmetry.space_group_name_H-M   'P 1'
#
loop_
_entity.id
_entity.type
_entity.pdbx_description
1 polymer ?
#
loop_
_entity_poly.entity_id
_entity_poly.type
_entity_poly.pdbx_seq_one_letter_code
_entity_poly.pdbx_strand_id
1 'polypeptide(L)'
;DSQCVGKPGCEVCNNAPTDDDGDGDIDCADSDCFSSPLCTPAWLESKFGNVYASQGISGNAPPALKSNATYCLSTSGAIAGFSSEQGCEEAGQQAVDLPVGTDGYASALGRIDVNGILNGRYGQVKTITNASQIDTSPMAGKVFVYDDATCASPFVLPATTFNNASGANTRGSGLLVIKGCDLRITGNLNYQASGATSYLRNLASLGVLVLSKYNGTTYQRGGRVIVDPNVTQLVGAFFAERSIETGSTGDRRTDQQLRVYGAIVSREILFQRRWSSPDEPAEKVEFDGRAIVNPPPGFQDAAKSLPTLSDRY
;
A
#
# COMPACT_ATOMS: atom_id res chain seq x y z
N ASP A 1 7.06 -5.45 -33.22
CA ASP A 1 7.52 -6.40 -34.24
C ASP A 1 6.77 -6.11 -35.55
N SER A 2 7.40 -5.46 -36.53
CA SER A 2 6.72 -5.11 -37.79
C SER A 2 6.73 -6.24 -38.83
N GLN A 3 7.33 -7.40 -38.50
CA GLN A 3 7.46 -8.51 -39.44
C GLN A 3 6.37 -9.58 -39.29
N CYS A 4 5.50 -9.43 -38.27
CA CYS A 4 4.41 -10.36 -37.99
C CYS A 4 3.00 -9.89 -38.40
N VAL A 5 2.82 -8.61 -38.74
CA VAL A 5 1.53 -8.08 -39.17
C VAL A 5 0.95 -8.90 -40.35
N GLY A 6 -0.14 -9.64 -40.09
CA GLY A 6 -0.88 -10.40 -41.09
C GLY A 6 -0.40 -11.84 -41.35
N LYS A 7 0.45 -12.42 -40.49
CA LYS A 7 0.82 -13.85 -40.55
C LYS A 7 0.01 -14.67 -39.53
N PRO A 8 -0.68 -15.75 -39.95
CA PRO A 8 -1.37 -16.64 -39.02
C PRO A 8 -0.38 -17.29 -38.04
N GLY A 9 -0.65 -17.23 -36.73
CA GLY A 9 0.20 -17.78 -35.67
C GLY A 9 1.42 -16.92 -35.32
N CYS A 10 1.34 -15.60 -35.46
CA CYS A 10 2.36 -14.69 -34.91
C CYS A 10 1.72 -13.48 -34.24
N GLU A 11 2.12 -13.23 -32.99
CA GLU A 11 1.60 -12.13 -32.17
C GLU A 11 2.49 -10.87 -32.25
N VAL A 12 1.89 -9.68 -32.39
CA VAL A 12 2.60 -8.39 -32.26
C VAL A 12 2.44 -7.88 -30.83
N CYS A 13 3.42 -8.18 -29.98
CA CYS A 13 3.41 -7.95 -28.53
C CYS A 13 3.31 -6.50 -27.99
N ASN A 14 2.88 -5.53 -28.78
CA ASN A 14 2.67 -4.14 -28.36
C ASN A 14 1.56 -3.41 -29.13
N ASN A 15 0.52 -4.10 -29.59
CA ASN A 15 -0.58 -3.53 -30.36
C ASN A 15 -1.97 -3.74 -29.73
N ALA A 16 -2.04 -3.94 -28.40
CA ALA A 16 -3.29 -4.05 -27.67
C ALA A 16 -4.31 -2.96 -28.10
N PRO A 17 -5.60 -3.32 -28.23
CA PRO A 17 -6.23 -4.57 -27.78
C PRO A 17 -6.35 -5.65 -28.89
N THR A 18 -5.39 -5.77 -29.81
CA THR A 18 -5.48 -6.72 -30.94
C THR A 18 -4.91 -8.08 -30.55
N ASP A 19 -5.63 -9.16 -30.88
CA ASP A 19 -5.15 -10.56 -30.87
C ASP A 19 -4.77 -10.86 -32.33
N ASP A 20 -3.48 -10.85 -32.66
CA ASP A 20 -3.02 -10.94 -34.06
C ASP A 20 -3.04 -12.37 -34.59
N ASP A 21 -2.94 -13.35 -33.71
CA ASP A 21 -2.79 -14.76 -34.06
C ASP A 21 -4.10 -15.57 -33.91
N GLY A 22 -5.08 -15.00 -33.20
CA GLY A 22 -6.45 -15.48 -33.04
C GLY A 22 -6.65 -16.52 -31.93
N ASP A 23 -5.69 -16.67 -31.01
CA ASP A 23 -5.75 -17.66 -29.93
C ASP A 23 -6.53 -17.18 -28.69
N GLY A 24 -6.90 -15.89 -28.67
CA GLY A 24 -7.68 -15.22 -27.63
C GLY A 24 -6.86 -14.52 -26.55
N ASP A 25 -5.53 -14.61 -26.60
CA ASP A 25 -4.62 -13.81 -25.78
C ASP A 25 -4.13 -12.56 -26.57
N ILE A 26 -3.64 -11.53 -25.86
CA ILE A 26 -3.27 -10.21 -26.45
C ILE A 26 -1.97 -9.72 -25.83
N ASP A 27 -1.01 -9.29 -26.64
CA ASP A 27 0.25 -8.69 -26.19
C ASP A 27 0.93 -9.52 -25.08
N CYS A 28 1.25 -8.92 -23.93
CA CYS A 28 1.93 -9.60 -22.83
C CYS A 28 1.06 -10.59 -22.06
N ALA A 29 -0.25 -10.62 -22.38
CA ALA A 29 -1.13 -11.70 -21.97
C ALA A 29 -0.87 -12.97 -22.81
N ASP A 30 -0.39 -12.82 -24.04
CA ASP A 30 -0.06 -13.89 -24.97
C ASP A 30 1.27 -14.59 -24.61
N SER A 31 1.22 -15.93 -24.63
CA SER A 31 2.36 -16.79 -24.35
C SER A 31 3.50 -16.67 -25.37
N ASP A 32 3.20 -16.36 -26.62
CA ASP A 32 4.18 -16.10 -27.68
C ASP A 32 4.98 -14.81 -27.41
N CYS A 33 4.38 -13.89 -26.66
CA CYS A 33 5.01 -12.66 -26.23
C CYS A 33 5.82 -12.76 -24.95
N PHE A 34 5.90 -13.92 -24.29
CA PHE A 34 6.64 -14.05 -23.02
C PHE A 34 8.15 -13.87 -23.17
N SER A 35 8.68 -14.12 -24.36
CA SER A 35 10.09 -13.85 -24.68
C SER A 35 10.32 -12.44 -25.22
N SER A 36 9.23 -11.69 -25.48
CA SER A 36 9.31 -10.34 -26.00
C SER A 36 9.89 -9.39 -24.95
N PRO A 37 10.87 -8.55 -25.31
CA PRO A 37 11.37 -7.51 -24.40
C PRO A 37 10.29 -6.46 -24.06
N LEU A 38 9.17 -6.45 -24.79
CA LEU A 38 8.00 -5.62 -24.52
C LEU A 38 7.16 -6.16 -23.35
N CYS A 39 7.37 -7.42 -22.96
CA CYS A 39 6.63 -8.10 -21.92
C CYS A 39 7.52 -8.34 -20.72
N THR A 40 7.67 -7.27 -19.97
CA THR A 40 8.58 -7.24 -18.82
C THR A 40 7.99 -8.03 -17.66
N PRO A 41 8.83 -8.73 -16.87
CA PRO A 41 8.38 -9.37 -15.64
C PRO A 41 7.70 -8.36 -14.71
N ALA A 42 6.68 -8.81 -14.00
CA ALA A 42 5.98 -8.00 -13.00
C ALA A 42 6.97 -7.35 -12.03
N TRP A 43 6.99 -6.02 -11.96
CA TRP A 43 7.91 -5.24 -11.14
C TRP A 43 7.16 -4.22 -10.27
N LEU A 44 7.83 -3.75 -9.21
CA LEU A 44 7.30 -2.75 -8.27
C LEU A 44 7.88 -1.37 -8.56
N GLU A 45 7.04 -0.33 -8.52
CA GLU A 45 7.46 1.07 -8.54
C GLU A 45 7.03 1.80 -7.25
N SER A 46 7.95 2.48 -6.59
CA SER A 46 7.70 3.37 -5.46
C SER A 46 8.06 4.81 -5.84
N LYS A 47 7.12 5.74 -5.67
CA LYS A 47 7.29 7.15 -6.00
C LYS A 47 7.23 8.06 -4.79
N PHE A 48 8.05 9.11 -4.85
CA PHE A 48 8.04 10.24 -3.93
C PHE A 48 8.28 9.90 -2.44
N GLY A 49 8.92 8.75 -2.15
CA GLY A 49 9.35 8.37 -0.81
C GLY A 49 10.59 7.48 -0.84
N ASN A 50 11.31 7.41 0.29
CA ASN A 50 12.37 6.43 0.51
C ASN A 50 11.76 5.07 0.86
N VAL A 51 12.46 4.00 0.53
CA VAL A 51 12.11 2.62 0.91
C VAL A 51 13.09 2.17 1.99
N TYR A 52 12.56 1.73 3.13
CA TYR A 52 13.34 1.18 4.23
C TYR A 52 12.96 -0.28 4.46
N ALA A 53 13.94 -1.15 4.65
CA ALA A 53 13.69 -2.55 4.99
C ALA A 53 14.72 -3.06 6.01
N SER A 54 14.27 -3.79 7.03
CA SER A 54 15.20 -4.36 8.01
C SER A 54 16.00 -5.51 7.38
N GLN A 55 15.38 -6.52 6.76
CA GLN A 55 16.09 -7.75 6.34
C GLN A 55 16.55 -7.80 4.87
N GLY A 56 16.15 -6.85 4.04
CA GLY A 56 16.51 -6.81 2.63
C GLY A 56 15.34 -6.42 1.74
N ILE A 57 15.64 -6.19 0.47
CA ILE A 57 14.68 -5.85 -0.59
C ILE A 57 14.97 -6.78 -1.76
N SER A 58 13.96 -7.49 -2.26
CA SER A 58 14.14 -8.44 -3.37
C SER A 58 12.93 -8.46 -4.30
N GLY A 59 13.19 -8.55 -5.60
CA GLY A 59 12.14 -8.79 -6.60
C GLY A 59 12.69 -8.69 -8.02
N ASN A 60 11.80 -8.41 -8.97
CA ASN A 60 12.16 -8.29 -10.37
C ASN A 60 12.69 -6.89 -10.70
N ALA A 61 13.75 -6.87 -11.51
CA ALA A 61 14.32 -5.65 -12.06
C ALA A 61 13.28 -4.93 -12.94
N PRO A 62 13.28 -3.59 -12.95
CA PRO A 62 12.37 -2.82 -13.77
C PRO A 62 12.83 -2.86 -15.23
N PRO A 63 11.96 -2.49 -16.19
CA PRO A 63 12.34 -2.35 -17.59
C PRO A 63 13.49 -1.36 -17.79
N ALA A 64 14.16 -1.42 -18.94
CA ALA A 64 15.21 -0.47 -19.27
C ALA A 64 14.72 0.98 -19.13
N LEU A 65 15.57 1.86 -18.57
CA LEU A 65 15.28 3.27 -18.30
C LEU A 65 14.22 3.53 -17.21
N LYS A 66 13.77 2.51 -16.48
CA LYS A 66 12.89 2.63 -15.31
C LYS A 66 13.66 2.27 -14.03
N SER A 67 13.08 2.56 -12.88
CA SER A 67 13.65 2.26 -11.57
C SER A 67 12.54 1.85 -10.60
N ASN A 68 12.84 0.97 -9.65
CA ASN A 68 11.84 0.53 -8.67
C ASN A 68 11.52 1.60 -7.64
N ALA A 69 12.42 2.54 -7.39
CA ALA A 69 12.19 3.65 -6.46
C ALA A 69 12.70 4.98 -7.02
N THR A 70 11.97 6.06 -6.76
CA THR A 70 12.43 7.42 -7.08
C THR A 70 13.61 7.84 -6.19
N TYR A 71 13.56 7.53 -4.90
CA TYR A 71 14.58 7.95 -3.93
C TYR A 71 15.35 6.76 -3.33
N CYS A 72 15.85 6.88 -2.10
CA CYS A 72 16.78 5.93 -1.52
C CYS A 72 16.12 4.60 -1.17
N LEU A 73 16.83 3.52 -1.46
CA LEU A 73 16.60 2.18 -0.93
C LEU A 73 17.59 1.96 0.22
N SER A 74 17.12 1.78 1.45
CA SER A 74 17.99 1.62 2.62
C SER A 74 17.63 0.36 3.41
N THR A 75 18.59 -0.53 3.62
CA THR A 75 18.35 -1.80 4.30
C THR A 75 19.56 -2.34 5.03
N SER A 76 19.35 -3.13 6.10
CA SER A 76 20.43 -3.91 6.73
C SER A 76 20.79 -5.18 5.96
N GLY A 77 19.90 -5.64 5.09
CA GLY A 77 20.10 -6.82 4.25
C GLY A 77 20.67 -6.50 2.87
N ALA A 78 20.42 -7.41 1.92
CA ALA A 78 20.77 -7.22 0.52
C ALA A 78 19.65 -6.52 -0.26
N ILE A 79 20.03 -5.80 -1.31
CA ILE A 79 19.12 -5.28 -2.33
C ILE A 79 19.33 -6.13 -3.59
N ALA A 80 18.28 -6.81 -4.06
CA ALA A 80 18.36 -7.75 -5.18
C ALA A 80 17.26 -7.47 -6.21
N GLY A 81 17.66 -7.19 -7.45
CA GLY A 81 16.72 -6.90 -8.55
C GLY A 81 15.95 -5.60 -8.35
N PHE A 82 16.51 -4.65 -7.61
CA PHE A 82 15.92 -3.34 -7.35
C PHE A 82 16.89 -2.24 -7.71
N SER A 83 16.38 -1.11 -8.21
CA SER A 83 17.18 0.08 -8.47
C SER A 83 16.52 1.38 -8.04
N SER A 84 17.34 2.37 -7.71
CA SER A 84 16.94 3.75 -7.41
C SER A 84 17.22 4.69 -8.58
N GLU A 85 16.24 5.53 -8.95
CA GLU A 85 16.42 6.58 -9.98
C GLU A 85 17.52 7.58 -9.57
N GLN A 86 17.66 7.83 -8.27
CA GLN A 86 18.68 8.74 -7.72
C GLN A 86 20.02 8.04 -7.43
N GLY A 87 20.17 6.77 -7.79
CA GLY A 87 21.38 5.98 -7.54
C GLY A 87 21.69 5.78 -6.06
N CYS A 88 20.68 5.84 -5.19
CA CYS A 88 20.83 5.74 -3.74
C CYS A 88 20.38 4.34 -3.25
N GLU A 89 21.34 3.43 -3.12
CA GLU A 89 21.12 2.02 -2.76
C GLU A 89 22.06 1.62 -1.61
N GLU A 90 21.54 1.74 -0.39
CA GLU A 90 22.30 1.58 0.86
C GLU A 90 22.01 0.21 1.48
N ALA A 91 22.81 -0.80 1.11
CA ALA A 91 22.78 -2.12 1.76
C ALA A 91 23.66 -2.16 3.02
N GLY A 92 23.37 -3.09 3.94
CA GLY A 92 24.17 -3.29 5.16
C GLY A 92 24.07 -2.17 6.21
N GLN A 93 23.02 -1.34 6.16
CA GLN A 93 22.75 -0.29 7.15
C GLN A 93 22.33 -0.87 8.51
N GLN A 94 22.21 -0.04 9.53
CA GLN A 94 21.67 -0.50 10.81
C GLN A 94 20.21 -0.96 10.64
N ALA A 95 19.89 -2.14 11.17
CA ALA A 95 18.53 -2.65 11.19
C ALA A 95 17.61 -1.68 11.94
N VAL A 96 16.52 -1.32 11.28
CA VAL A 96 15.50 -0.45 11.85
C VAL A 96 14.27 -1.28 12.15
N ASP A 97 14.01 -1.50 13.44
CA ASP A 97 12.87 -2.28 13.89
C ASP A 97 11.59 -1.45 13.87
N LEU A 98 10.48 -2.10 13.51
CA LEU A 98 9.16 -1.48 13.55
C LEU A 98 8.59 -1.52 14.97
N PRO A 99 7.77 -0.52 15.36
CA PRO A 99 7.10 -0.54 16.64
C PRO A 99 6.09 -1.70 16.71
N VAL A 100 6.27 -2.61 17.67
CA VAL A 100 5.40 -3.78 17.89
C VAL A 100 4.74 -3.73 19.26
N GLY A 101 3.67 -4.51 19.44
CA GLY A 101 2.90 -4.56 20.68
C GLY A 101 3.71 -4.97 21.90
N THR A 102 4.78 -5.75 21.73
CA THR A 102 5.68 -6.16 22.82
C THR A 102 6.50 -5.01 23.39
N ASP A 103 6.79 -3.99 22.58
CA ASP A 103 7.62 -2.84 22.96
C ASP A 103 6.78 -1.58 23.23
N GLY A 104 5.47 -1.76 23.43
CA GLY A 104 4.52 -0.66 23.61
C GLY A 104 4.38 0.22 22.38
N TYR A 105 4.64 -0.34 21.19
CA TYR A 105 4.65 0.35 19.89
C TYR A 105 5.61 1.54 19.83
N ALA A 106 6.82 1.39 20.38
CA ALA A 106 7.91 2.35 20.24
C ALA A 106 9.13 1.73 19.53
N SER A 107 9.81 2.50 18.70
CA SER A 107 11.01 2.10 17.97
C SER A 107 11.90 3.32 17.67
N ALA A 108 13.06 3.10 17.05
CA ALA A 108 13.91 4.18 16.53
C ALA A 108 13.21 5.04 15.46
N LEU A 109 12.20 4.50 14.76
CA LEU A 109 11.37 5.25 13.79
C LEU A 109 10.25 6.05 14.43
N GLY A 110 10.10 5.97 15.76
CA GLY A 110 9.08 6.67 16.51
C GLY A 110 8.13 5.74 17.23
N ARG A 111 7.03 6.33 17.72
CA ARG A 111 6.06 5.68 18.60
C ARG A 111 4.64 5.86 18.09
N ILE A 112 3.85 4.79 18.16
CA ILE A 112 2.40 4.82 17.98
C ILE A 112 1.77 4.76 19.37
N ASP A 113 1.12 5.85 19.82
CA ASP A 113 0.41 5.87 21.11
C ASP A 113 -0.94 5.13 21.02
N VAL A 114 -0.88 3.81 20.84
CA VAL A 114 -2.07 2.95 20.71
C VAL A 114 -3.01 3.11 21.90
N ASN A 115 -2.47 3.21 23.13
CA ASN A 115 -3.30 3.45 24.32
C ASN A 115 -4.02 4.80 24.25
N GLY A 116 -3.33 5.88 23.86
CA GLY A 116 -3.97 7.18 23.65
C GLY A 116 -5.04 7.16 22.56
N ILE A 117 -4.78 6.46 21.44
CA ILE A 117 -5.74 6.27 20.35
C ILE A 117 -7.02 5.60 20.85
N LEU A 118 -6.88 4.46 21.55
CA LEU A 118 -8.01 3.68 22.02
C LEU A 118 -8.79 4.34 23.16
N ASN A 119 -8.16 5.24 23.92
CA ASN A 119 -8.79 6.02 24.97
C ASN A 119 -9.34 7.37 24.48
N GLY A 120 -9.32 7.63 23.18
CA GLY A 120 -9.92 8.83 22.57
C GLY A 120 -9.11 10.12 22.71
N ARG A 121 -7.81 10.03 23.03
CA ARG A 121 -6.92 11.20 23.12
C ARG A 121 -6.80 11.95 21.78
N TYR A 122 -6.93 11.24 20.67
CA TYR A 122 -6.67 11.76 19.31
C TYR A 122 -7.93 11.99 18.48
N GLY A 123 -9.10 11.60 19.00
CA GLY A 123 -10.37 11.65 18.28
C GLY A 123 -11.44 10.81 18.99
N GLN A 124 -12.71 11.05 18.67
CA GLN A 124 -13.79 10.24 19.22
C GLN A 124 -13.65 8.79 18.76
N VAL A 125 -13.63 7.86 19.72
CA VAL A 125 -13.59 6.42 19.44
C VAL A 125 -15.01 5.92 19.17
N LYS A 126 -15.20 5.24 18.04
CA LYS A 126 -16.43 4.56 17.64
C LYS A 126 -16.13 3.08 17.46
N THR A 127 -16.62 2.23 18.35
CA THR A 127 -16.53 0.78 18.16
C THR A 127 -17.43 0.37 17.01
N ILE A 128 -16.90 -0.47 16.12
CA ILE A 128 -17.60 -1.00 14.94
C ILE A 128 -17.51 -2.52 14.90
N THR A 129 -18.48 -3.15 14.24
CA THR A 129 -18.53 -4.59 13.98
C THR A 129 -18.36 -4.92 12.50
N ASN A 130 -18.56 -3.95 11.60
CA ASN A 130 -18.38 -4.10 10.15
C ASN A 130 -18.13 -2.73 9.47
N ALA A 131 -17.75 -2.76 8.19
CA ALA A 131 -17.36 -1.58 7.43
C ALA A 131 -18.49 -0.56 7.18
N SER A 132 -19.77 -0.96 7.20
CA SER A 132 -20.90 -0.02 7.00
C SER A 132 -21.02 1.02 8.12
N GLN A 133 -20.39 0.77 9.26
CA GLN A 133 -20.39 1.68 10.40
C GLN A 133 -19.24 2.69 10.37
N ILE A 134 -18.36 2.62 9.37
CA ILE A 134 -17.34 3.64 9.12
C ILE A 134 -18.03 4.86 8.52
N ASP A 135 -17.94 6.01 9.20
CA ASP A 135 -18.51 7.24 8.67
C ASP A 135 -17.56 7.76 7.58
N THR A 136 -17.93 7.66 6.31
CA THR A 136 -17.03 8.07 5.20
C THR A 136 -17.32 9.47 4.67
N SER A 137 -18.37 10.14 5.17
CA SER A 137 -18.85 11.41 4.60
C SER A 137 -19.12 12.52 5.62
N PRO A 138 -18.08 13.12 6.23
CA PRO A 138 -16.67 12.68 6.28
C PRO A 138 -16.40 11.80 7.50
N MET A 139 -15.16 11.32 7.65
CA MET A 139 -14.71 10.61 8.85
C MET A 139 -14.64 11.47 10.12
N ALA A 140 -14.60 12.81 9.96
CA ALA A 140 -14.72 13.76 11.06
C ALA A 140 -13.66 13.60 12.18
N GLY A 141 -12.49 13.05 11.87
CA GLY A 141 -11.41 12.81 12.84
C GLY A 141 -11.69 11.68 13.82
N LYS A 142 -12.65 10.79 13.53
CA LYS A 142 -12.99 9.66 14.40
C LYS A 142 -11.97 8.53 14.29
N VAL A 143 -11.93 7.72 15.35
CA VAL A 143 -11.18 6.46 15.43
C VAL A 143 -12.20 5.32 15.44
N PHE A 144 -12.29 4.58 14.34
CA PHE A 144 -13.15 3.41 14.21
C PHE A 144 -12.40 2.17 14.70
N VAL A 145 -12.92 1.50 15.73
CA VAL A 145 -12.24 0.35 16.35
C VAL A 145 -13.05 -0.92 16.14
N TYR A 146 -12.47 -1.89 15.45
CA TYR A 146 -12.95 -3.26 15.41
C TYR A 146 -12.12 -4.11 16.37
N ASP A 147 -12.78 -4.75 17.34
CA ASP A 147 -12.16 -5.58 18.38
C ASP A 147 -13.02 -6.82 18.62
N ASP A 148 -12.81 -7.85 17.80
CA ASP A 148 -13.46 -9.15 17.97
C ASP A 148 -12.57 -10.07 18.82
N ALA A 149 -13.11 -10.48 19.97
CA ALA A 149 -12.43 -11.33 20.93
C ALA A 149 -12.05 -12.71 20.35
N THR A 150 -12.79 -13.20 19.36
CA THR A 150 -12.58 -14.50 18.71
C THR A 150 -11.78 -14.37 17.42
N CYS A 151 -12.04 -13.33 16.64
CA CYS A 151 -11.50 -13.15 15.31
C CYS A 151 -11.74 -14.36 14.39
N ALA A 152 -12.97 -14.84 14.32
CA ALA A 152 -13.32 -16.00 13.49
C ALA A 152 -13.03 -15.76 11.99
N SER A 153 -13.08 -14.51 11.54
CA SER A 153 -12.76 -14.09 10.18
C SER A 153 -12.10 -12.71 10.18
N PRO A 154 -11.35 -12.34 9.12
CA PRO A 154 -10.84 -10.98 8.94
C PRO A 154 -11.98 -9.95 8.91
N PHE A 155 -11.68 -8.72 9.34
CA PHE A 155 -12.56 -7.59 9.08
C PHE A 155 -12.54 -7.28 7.58
N VAL A 156 -13.72 -7.27 6.94
CA VAL A 156 -13.83 -7.04 5.50
C VAL A 156 -14.12 -5.56 5.23
N LEU A 157 -13.20 -4.91 4.51
CA LEU A 157 -13.37 -3.56 3.98
C LEU A 157 -13.70 -3.64 2.48
N PRO A 158 -14.97 -3.45 2.08
CA PRO A 158 -15.36 -3.45 0.68
C PRO A 158 -14.95 -2.14 -0.01
N ALA A 159 -15.27 -2.04 -1.30
CA ALA A 159 -15.10 -0.80 -2.06
C ALA A 159 -15.69 0.39 -1.29
N THR A 160 -14.86 1.40 -1.03
CA THR A 160 -15.21 2.51 -0.14
C THR A 160 -14.61 3.81 -0.67
N THR A 161 -15.42 4.86 -0.74
CA THR A 161 -14.97 6.21 -1.04
C THR A 161 -15.00 7.07 0.23
N PHE A 162 -13.88 7.68 0.57
CA PHE A 162 -13.72 8.59 1.69
C PHE A 162 -13.86 10.03 1.21
N ASN A 163 -14.90 10.72 1.68
CA ASN A 163 -15.23 12.06 1.23
C ASN A 163 -14.47 13.14 1.99
N ASN A 164 -14.16 14.22 1.27
CA ASN A 164 -13.65 15.43 1.86
C ASN A 164 -14.72 16.01 2.81
N ALA A 165 -14.27 16.65 3.89
CA ALA A 165 -15.15 17.38 4.78
C ALA A 165 -15.48 18.78 4.24
N SER A 166 -16.37 19.48 4.92
CA SER A 166 -16.67 20.88 4.67
C SER A 166 -16.76 21.68 5.97
N GLY A 167 -16.45 22.97 5.89
CA GLY A 167 -16.47 23.90 7.02
C GLY A 167 -15.18 23.94 7.85
N ALA A 168 -15.01 25.03 8.59
CA ALA A 168 -13.76 25.35 9.29
C ALA A 168 -13.39 24.37 10.42
N ASN A 169 -14.38 23.68 11.00
CA ASN A 169 -14.21 22.85 12.19
C ASN A 169 -14.27 21.34 11.92
N THR A 170 -14.47 20.93 10.66
CA THR A 170 -14.65 19.51 10.32
C THR A 170 -13.38 18.94 9.71
N ARG A 171 -12.98 17.74 10.13
CA ARG A 171 -11.84 17.03 9.56
C ARG A 171 -12.29 16.02 8.50
N GLY A 172 -11.56 15.94 7.39
CA GLY A 172 -11.70 14.85 6.42
C GLY A 172 -10.98 13.57 6.85
N SER A 173 -10.08 13.65 7.84
CA SER A 173 -9.27 12.51 8.26
C SER A 173 -10.01 11.55 9.20
N GLY A 174 -9.53 10.31 9.28
CA GLY A 174 -10.03 9.30 10.20
C GLY A 174 -9.07 8.12 10.30
N LEU A 175 -9.26 7.32 11.35
CA LEU A 175 -8.42 6.16 11.64
C LEU A 175 -9.28 4.91 11.76
N LEU A 176 -8.94 3.85 11.02
CA LEU A 176 -9.47 2.51 11.23
C LEU A 176 -8.46 1.69 12.05
N VAL A 177 -8.89 1.10 13.15
CA VAL A 177 -8.08 0.23 14.00
C VAL A 177 -8.71 -1.16 14.05
N ILE A 178 -7.96 -2.16 13.59
CA ILE A 178 -8.32 -3.57 13.66
C ILE A 178 -7.47 -4.20 14.77
N LYS A 179 -8.11 -4.61 15.87
CA LYS A 179 -7.42 -5.15 17.05
C LYS A 179 -7.47 -6.68 17.07
N GLY A 180 -6.30 -7.29 17.10
CA GLY A 180 -6.17 -8.74 17.27
C GLY A 180 -6.78 -9.55 16.12
N CYS A 181 -6.93 -8.92 14.96
CA CYS A 181 -7.53 -9.48 13.76
C CYS A 181 -6.75 -9.07 12.51
N ASP A 182 -7.11 -9.72 11.40
CA ASP A 182 -6.63 -9.34 10.07
C ASP A 182 -7.64 -8.41 9.39
N LEU A 183 -7.16 -7.59 8.46
CA LEU A 183 -7.95 -6.77 7.56
C LEU A 183 -7.95 -7.43 6.18
N ARG A 184 -9.12 -7.61 5.57
CA ARG A 184 -9.25 -8.02 4.17
C ARG A 184 -9.91 -6.91 3.35
N ILE A 185 -9.23 -6.42 2.32
CA ILE A 185 -9.75 -5.39 1.42
C ILE A 185 -10.24 -6.06 0.15
N THR A 186 -11.55 -5.98 -0.11
CA THR A 186 -12.21 -6.73 -1.20
C THR A 186 -12.64 -5.83 -2.37
N GLY A 187 -12.43 -4.53 -2.26
CA GLY A 187 -12.73 -3.57 -3.32
C GLY A 187 -11.93 -2.27 -3.20
N ASN A 188 -11.97 -1.47 -4.27
CA ASN A 188 -11.16 -0.26 -4.38
C ASN A 188 -11.47 0.77 -3.29
N LEU A 189 -10.40 1.33 -2.74
CA LEU A 189 -10.48 2.46 -1.82
C LEU A 189 -10.16 3.74 -2.59
N ASN A 190 -10.99 4.76 -2.40
CA ASN A 190 -10.88 6.01 -3.14
C ASN A 190 -10.98 7.20 -2.18
N TYR A 191 -10.25 8.27 -2.46
CA TYR A 191 -10.63 9.60 -1.97
C TYR A 191 -11.61 10.23 -2.94
N GLN A 192 -12.56 11.03 -2.43
CA GLN A 192 -13.42 11.83 -3.28
C GLN A 192 -12.58 12.71 -4.22
N ALA A 193 -12.88 12.62 -5.51
CA ALA A 193 -12.32 13.49 -6.52
C ALA A 193 -12.85 14.92 -6.33
N SER A 194 -12.05 15.80 -5.75
CA SER A 194 -12.24 17.24 -5.80
C SER A 194 -10.95 17.96 -5.41
N GLY A 195 -10.71 19.12 -6.03
CA GLY A 195 -9.53 19.96 -5.82
C GLY A 195 -9.45 20.55 -4.40
N ALA A 196 -8.43 21.39 -4.17
CA ALA A 196 -8.14 21.98 -2.87
C ALA A 196 -9.42 22.49 -2.17
N THR A 197 -9.79 21.82 -1.09
CA THR A 197 -10.85 22.26 -0.19
C THR A 197 -10.46 23.60 0.44
N SER A 198 -11.43 24.38 0.90
CA SER A 198 -11.16 25.70 1.52
C SER A 198 -10.20 25.61 2.71
N TYR A 199 -10.05 24.45 3.33
CA TYR A 199 -9.08 24.18 4.38
C TYR A 199 -8.42 22.81 4.18
N LEU A 200 -7.08 22.72 4.29
CA LEU A 200 -6.34 21.46 4.17
C LEU A 200 -6.85 20.34 5.08
N ARG A 201 -7.33 20.69 6.28
CA ARG A 201 -7.95 19.75 7.24
C ARG A 201 -9.22 19.08 6.72
N ASN A 202 -9.85 19.63 5.68
CA ASN A 202 -11.02 19.03 5.07
C ASN A 202 -10.66 17.91 4.07
N LEU A 203 -9.40 17.79 3.64
CA LEU A 203 -8.99 16.72 2.73
C LEU A 203 -9.21 15.35 3.39
N ALA A 204 -9.84 14.43 2.66
CA ALA A 204 -9.96 13.04 3.10
C ALA A 204 -8.57 12.42 3.27
N SER A 205 -8.37 11.76 4.41
CA SER A 205 -7.09 11.13 4.78
C SER A 205 -7.35 9.95 5.71
N LEU A 206 -7.14 8.74 5.20
CA LEU A 206 -7.36 7.49 5.92
C LEU A 206 -6.04 7.03 6.56
N GLY A 207 -6.08 6.75 7.86
CA GLY A 207 -5.11 5.91 8.53
C GLY A 207 -5.69 4.53 8.80
N VAL A 208 -4.87 3.50 8.71
CA VAL A 208 -5.23 2.12 9.05
C VAL A 208 -4.16 1.53 9.96
N LEU A 209 -4.57 1.05 11.14
CA LEU A 209 -3.75 0.28 12.08
C LEU A 209 -4.30 -1.13 12.19
N VAL A 210 -3.53 -2.13 11.78
CA VAL A 210 -3.86 -3.55 11.98
C VAL A 210 -2.89 -4.14 12.99
N LEU A 211 -3.41 -4.37 14.20
CA LEU A 211 -2.64 -4.72 15.39
C LEU A 211 -2.81 -6.20 15.71
N SER A 212 -1.71 -6.88 16.02
CA SER A 212 -1.72 -8.25 16.50
C SER A 212 -2.21 -8.35 17.94
N LYS A 213 -2.71 -9.52 18.30
CA LYS A 213 -2.98 -9.88 19.70
C LYS A 213 -1.81 -10.64 20.28
N TYR A 214 -1.43 -10.26 21.49
CA TYR A 214 -0.37 -10.91 22.26
C TYR A 214 -0.92 -11.44 23.58
N ASN A 215 -0.28 -12.49 24.09
CA ASN A 215 -0.38 -12.91 25.48
C ASN A 215 1.02 -12.77 26.09
N GLY A 216 1.24 -11.72 26.89
CA GLY A 216 2.59 -11.28 27.23
C GLY A 216 3.35 -10.87 25.97
N THR A 217 4.49 -11.52 25.71
CA THR A 217 5.31 -11.32 24.49
C THR A 217 4.98 -12.29 23.37
N THR A 218 4.11 -13.27 23.61
CA THR A 218 3.81 -14.33 22.65
C THR A 218 2.70 -13.89 21.70
N TYR A 219 3.01 -13.84 20.41
CA TYR A 219 2.04 -13.63 19.34
C TYR A 219 0.91 -14.68 19.41
N GLN A 220 -0.34 -14.23 19.24
CA GLN A 220 -1.50 -15.11 19.20
C GLN A 220 -2.14 -15.13 17.81
N ARG A 221 -2.52 -13.96 17.28
CA ARG A 221 -3.27 -13.84 16.02
C ARG A 221 -3.30 -12.40 15.50
N GLY A 222 -3.80 -12.22 14.28
CA GLY A 222 -4.06 -10.91 13.67
C GLY A 222 -2.80 -10.20 13.17
N GLY A 223 -2.97 -8.97 12.70
CA GLY A 223 -1.87 -8.09 12.27
C GLY A 223 -1.56 -8.12 10.78
N ARG A 224 -2.37 -8.82 9.95
CA ARG A 224 -2.16 -8.86 8.50
C ARG A 224 -3.18 -8.01 7.74
N VAL A 225 -2.73 -7.39 6.66
CA VAL A 225 -3.59 -6.78 5.64
C VAL A 225 -3.53 -7.66 4.40
N ILE A 226 -4.70 -8.12 3.96
CA ILE A 226 -4.87 -8.98 2.78
C ILE A 226 -5.66 -8.17 1.77
N VAL A 227 -5.09 -7.92 0.60
CA VAL A 227 -5.74 -7.23 -0.50
C VAL A 227 -6.15 -8.26 -1.54
N ASP A 228 -7.40 -8.25 -1.95
CA ASP A 228 -7.88 -9.21 -2.93
C ASP A 228 -7.36 -8.88 -4.35
N PRO A 229 -7.17 -9.89 -5.23
CA PRO A 229 -6.65 -9.70 -6.59
C PRO A 229 -7.52 -8.81 -7.50
N ASN A 230 -8.77 -8.53 -7.15
CA ASN A 230 -9.64 -7.63 -7.93
C ASN A 230 -9.49 -6.15 -7.54
N VAL A 231 -8.74 -5.86 -6.47
CA VAL A 231 -8.49 -4.48 -6.05
C VAL A 231 -7.39 -3.89 -6.91
N THR A 232 -7.66 -2.75 -7.54
CA THR A 232 -6.72 -1.99 -8.38
C THR A 232 -6.29 -0.68 -7.77
N GLN A 233 -6.99 -0.22 -6.71
CA GLN A 233 -6.63 1.02 -6.03
C GLN A 233 -6.81 0.95 -4.51
N LEU A 234 -5.79 1.42 -3.79
CA LEU A 234 -5.80 1.68 -2.37
C LEU A 234 -5.46 3.15 -2.09
N VAL A 235 -6.04 3.71 -1.04
CA VAL A 235 -5.70 5.03 -0.53
C VAL A 235 -5.51 4.98 0.98
N GLY A 236 -4.55 5.75 1.49
CA GLY A 236 -4.31 5.89 2.94
C GLY A 236 -2.92 5.51 3.41
N ALA A 237 -2.69 5.73 4.69
CA ALA A 237 -1.49 5.30 5.40
C ALA A 237 -1.78 4.01 6.16
N PHE A 238 -1.18 2.91 5.73
CA PHE A 238 -1.36 1.59 6.31
C PHE A 238 -0.20 1.21 7.21
N PHE A 239 -0.52 0.74 8.40
CA PHE A 239 0.40 0.05 9.29
C PHE A 239 -0.18 -1.33 9.60
N ALA A 240 0.58 -2.37 9.29
CA ALA A 240 0.24 -3.75 9.64
C ALA A 240 1.38 -4.37 10.43
N GLU A 241 1.11 -4.88 11.61
CA GLU A 241 2.16 -5.38 12.51
C GLU A 241 2.88 -6.63 11.96
N ARG A 242 2.24 -7.39 11.08
CA ARG A 242 2.81 -8.62 10.51
C ARG A 242 3.11 -8.54 9.02
N SER A 243 2.08 -8.51 8.18
CA SER A 243 2.25 -8.53 6.74
C SER A 243 1.24 -7.65 6.03
N ILE A 244 1.64 -7.15 4.86
CA ILE A 244 0.73 -6.65 3.83
C ILE A 244 0.93 -7.54 2.60
N GLU A 245 -0.15 -8.21 2.18
CA GLU A 245 -0.17 -9.15 1.06
C GLU A 245 -1.15 -8.62 0.01
N THR A 246 -0.69 -8.45 -1.24
CA THR A 246 -1.48 -7.77 -2.27
C THR A 246 -2.32 -8.68 -3.15
N GLY A 247 -2.18 -10.00 -2.96
CA GLY A 247 -2.88 -11.03 -3.69
C GLY A 247 -2.41 -11.16 -5.14
N SER A 248 -2.75 -12.29 -5.76
CA SER A 248 -2.65 -12.50 -7.20
C SER A 248 -3.69 -13.54 -7.62
N THR A 249 -4.16 -13.46 -8.85
CA THR A 249 -4.96 -14.54 -9.48
C THR A 249 -4.09 -15.74 -9.87
N GLY A 250 -2.76 -15.60 -9.83
CA GLY A 250 -1.79 -16.59 -10.28
C GLY A 250 -1.52 -16.57 -11.79
N ASP A 251 -2.32 -15.85 -12.56
CA ASP A 251 -2.22 -15.72 -14.01
C ASP A 251 -2.11 -14.25 -14.42
N ARG A 252 -1.02 -13.89 -15.12
CA ARG A 252 -0.74 -12.52 -15.59
C ARG A 252 -1.87 -11.90 -16.41
N ARG A 253 -2.69 -12.72 -17.07
CA ARG A 253 -3.80 -12.29 -17.95
C ARG A 253 -5.01 -11.80 -17.17
N THR A 254 -5.21 -12.35 -15.98
CA THR A 254 -6.35 -12.02 -15.11
C THR A 254 -5.94 -11.16 -13.93
N ASP A 255 -4.65 -11.09 -13.64
CA ASP A 255 -4.12 -10.18 -12.64
C ASP A 255 -4.22 -8.74 -13.13
N GLN A 256 -4.30 -7.81 -12.19
CA GLN A 256 -4.47 -6.39 -12.50
C GLN A 256 -3.43 -5.57 -11.75
N GLN A 257 -3.08 -4.41 -12.32
CA GLN A 257 -2.20 -3.47 -11.65
C GLN A 257 -2.84 -2.97 -10.35
N LEU A 258 -2.05 -2.95 -9.27
CA LEU A 258 -2.41 -2.31 -8.00
C LEU A 258 -1.73 -0.96 -7.86
N ARG A 259 -2.52 0.11 -7.63
CA ARG A 259 -2.01 1.45 -7.29
C ARG A 259 -2.35 1.80 -5.85
N VAL A 260 -1.35 2.14 -5.06
CA VAL A 260 -1.49 2.53 -3.65
C VAL A 260 -1.10 4.00 -3.53
N TYR A 261 -2.06 4.86 -3.19
CA TYR A 261 -1.83 6.27 -2.91
C TYR A 261 -1.72 6.49 -1.40
N GLY A 262 -0.51 6.75 -0.93
CA GLY A 262 -0.22 6.96 0.49
C GLY A 262 1.06 6.25 0.91
N ALA A 263 1.04 5.66 2.11
CA ALA A 263 2.21 5.01 2.68
C ALA A 263 1.82 3.64 3.23
N ILE A 264 2.76 2.69 3.15
CA ILE A 264 2.58 1.36 3.72
C ILE A 264 3.75 1.03 4.61
N VAL A 265 3.46 0.47 5.78
CA VAL A 265 4.45 0.07 6.78
C VAL A 265 4.04 -1.29 7.30
N SER A 266 4.94 -2.27 7.19
CA SER A 266 4.72 -3.58 7.77
C SER A 266 6.04 -4.31 7.98
N ARG A 267 6.02 -5.30 8.87
CA ARG A 267 7.17 -6.18 9.10
C ARG A 267 7.55 -6.97 7.85
N GLU A 268 6.56 -7.30 7.03
CA GLU A 268 6.76 -7.94 5.73
C GLU A 268 5.76 -7.35 4.72
N ILE A 269 6.22 -7.04 3.52
CA ILE A 269 5.34 -6.58 2.43
C ILE A 269 5.58 -7.52 1.26
N LEU A 270 4.52 -8.23 0.88
CA LEU A 270 4.51 -9.20 -0.20
C LEU A 270 3.69 -8.63 -1.36
N PHE A 271 4.40 -8.03 -2.30
CA PHE A 271 3.89 -7.66 -3.61
C PHE A 271 3.83 -8.92 -4.48
N GLN A 272 2.62 -9.44 -4.69
CA GLN A 272 2.37 -10.76 -5.28
C GLN A 272 1.90 -10.70 -6.73
N ARG A 273 1.58 -9.50 -7.26
CA ARG A 273 0.94 -9.35 -8.56
C ARG A 273 1.86 -9.80 -9.69
N ARG A 274 1.28 -10.48 -10.68
CA ARG A 274 1.94 -10.98 -11.89
C ARG A 274 1.59 -10.20 -13.14
N TRP A 275 0.79 -9.14 -13.01
CA TRP A 275 0.42 -8.28 -14.12
C TRP A 275 1.67 -7.75 -14.82
N SER A 276 1.70 -7.84 -16.15
CA SER A 276 2.83 -7.42 -16.98
C SER A 276 2.40 -6.34 -17.95
N SER A 277 3.22 -5.31 -18.08
CA SER A 277 3.05 -4.21 -19.04
C SER A 277 4.43 -3.71 -19.49
N PRO A 278 4.55 -3.17 -20.71
CA PRO A 278 5.82 -2.61 -21.19
C PRO A 278 6.32 -1.42 -20.35
N ASP A 279 5.39 -0.59 -19.87
CA ASP A 279 5.74 0.72 -19.29
C ASP A 279 5.27 0.93 -17.86
N GLU A 280 4.38 0.08 -17.38
CA GLU A 280 3.72 0.20 -16.09
C GLU A 280 4.11 -0.95 -15.16
N PRO A 281 4.29 -0.68 -13.87
CA PRO A 281 4.60 -1.71 -12.87
C PRO A 281 3.36 -2.55 -12.54
N ALA A 282 3.56 -3.78 -12.10
CA ALA A 282 2.48 -4.61 -11.53
C ALA A 282 1.87 -3.96 -10.29
N GLU A 283 2.72 -3.34 -9.49
CA GLU A 283 2.33 -2.70 -8.24
C GLU A 283 3.04 -1.36 -8.12
N LYS A 284 2.27 -0.34 -7.74
CA LYS A 284 2.76 1.02 -7.64
C LYS A 284 2.37 1.60 -6.30
N VAL A 285 3.36 2.11 -5.56
CA VAL A 285 3.15 2.85 -4.32
C VAL A 285 3.55 4.30 -4.54
N GLU A 286 2.60 5.21 -4.48
CA GLU A 286 2.82 6.63 -4.68
C GLU A 286 2.51 7.40 -3.41
N PHE A 287 3.52 8.06 -2.85
CA PHE A 287 3.33 8.89 -1.67
C PHE A 287 2.58 10.17 -2.03
N ASP A 288 1.33 10.27 -1.59
CA ASP A 288 0.40 11.36 -1.95
C ASP A 288 0.42 12.57 -0.98
N GLY A 289 1.22 12.50 0.09
CA GLY A 289 1.37 13.55 1.09
C GLY A 289 0.15 13.81 1.99
N ARG A 290 -1.00 13.13 1.79
CA ARG A 290 -2.24 13.42 2.55
C ARG A 290 -2.12 13.10 4.03
N ALA A 291 -1.38 12.03 4.36
CA ALA A 291 -1.12 11.64 5.74
C ALA A 291 -0.22 12.65 6.50
N ILE A 292 0.52 13.51 5.80
CA ILE A 292 1.30 14.61 6.40
C ILE A 292 0.44 15.87 6.50
N VAL A 293 -0.27 16.21 5.43
CA VAL A 293 -1.04 17.47 5.33
C VAL A 293 -2.28 17.45 6.22
N ASN A 294 -2.98 16.31 6.30
CA ASN A 294 -4.09 16.11 7.20
C ASN A 294 -3.96 14.76 7.92
N PRO A 295 -3.10 14.67 8.94
CA PRO A 295 -2.79 13.39 9.56
C PRO A 295 -4.04 12.70 10.14
N PRO A 296 -4.17 11.38 9.93
CA PRO A 296 -5.10 10.56 10.69
C PRO A 296 -4.90 10.74 12.20
N PRO A 297 -5.96 10.58 13.03
CA PRO A 297 -5.82 10.54 14.48
C PRO A 297 -4.67 9.61 14.92
N GLY A 298 -3.79 10.06 15.79
CA GLY A 298 -2.68 9.25 16.33
C GLY A 298 -1.44 9.15 15.43
N PHE A 299 -1.50 9.60 14.17
CA PHE A 299 -0.36 9.60 13.25
C PHE A 299 0.44 10.92 13.28
N GLN A 300 0.05 11.87 14.14
CA GLN A 300 0.68 13.21 14.17
C GLN A 300 2.16 13.17 14.55
N ASP A 301 2.59 12.18 15.33
CA ASP A 301 4.00 12.03 15.72
C ASP A 301 4.78 11.15 14.72
N ALA A 302 4.14 10.17 14.08
CA ALA A 302 4.74 9.40 12.98
C ALA A 302 5.01 10.26 11.74
N ALA A 303 4.19 11.28 11.47
CA ALA A 303 4.43 12.25 10.41
C ALA A 303 5.66 13.15 10.67
N LYS A 304 6.16 13.24 11.92
CA LYS A 304 7.36 14.01 12.28
C LYS A 304 8.65 13.19 12.20
N SER A 305 8.55 11.87 12.16
CA SER A 305 9.69 10.95 12.04
C SER A 305 9.94 10.49 10.60
N LEU A 306 9.05 10.84 9.66
CA LEU A 306 9.34 10.72 8.22
C LEU A 306 10.47 11.70 7.85
N PRO A 307 11.46 11.28 7.05
CA PRO A 307 12.51 12.15 6.57
C PRO A 307 11.87 13.38 5.94
N THR A 308 12.28 14.54 6.42
CA THR A 308 11.78 15.79 5.84
C THR A 308 12.46 15.99 4.50
N LEU A 309 11.83 16.71 3.57
CA LEU A 309 12.43 17.07 2.28
C LEU A 309 13.75 17.86 2.40
N SER A 310 14.22 18.17 3.62
CA SER A 310 15.52 18.77 3.90
C SER A 310 16.62 17.79 4.32
N ASP A 311 16.38 16.47 4.38
CA ASP A 311 17.43 15.48 4.73
C ASP A 311 18.33 15.13 3.52
N ARG A 312 18.67 16.15 2.74
CA ARG A 312 19.86 16.21 1.87
C ARG A 312 20.53 17.56 2.11
N TYR A 313 21.61 17.52 2.88
CA TYR A 313 22.78 18.36 2.63
C TYR A 313 23.88 17.47 2.09
#